data_AF-A0A2E5HGU3-F1
#
_entry.id   AF-A0A2E5HGU3-F1
#
_cell.length_a   1.000
_cell.length_b   1.000
_cell.length_c   1.000
_cell.angle_alpha   90.00
_cell.angle_beta   90.00
_cell.angle_gamma   90.00
#
_symmetry.space_group_name_H-M   'P 1'
#
loop_
_entity.id
_entity.type
_entity.pdbx_description
1 polymer ?
#
loop_
_entity_poly.entity_id
_entity_poly.type
_entity_poly.pdbx_seq_one_letter_code
_entity_poly.pdbx_strand_id
1 'polypeptide(L)'
;MFFTLLKKELFIEFRTREITISMIVFGLAIILTFAFSSNVSPMIIANFAPGMFWIMVLFVTVIGVHRSFAYEKEFDAFSMLISAPIDR
;
A
#
# COMPACT_ATOMS: atom_id res chain seq x y z
N MET A 1 23.28 -2.71 1.23
CA MET A 1 22.37 -1.88 2.07
C MET A 1 20.87 -2.01 1.73
N PHE A 2 20.50 -2.06 0.45
CA PHE A 2 19.09 -2.03 0.03
C PHE A 2 18.20 -3.16 0.58
N PHE A 3 18.62 -4.41 0.47
CA PHE A 3 17.82 -5.56 0.96
C PHE A 3 17.60 -5.53 2.48
N THR A 4 18.59 -5.07 3.24
CA THR A 4 18.47 -4.92 4.70
C THR A 4 17.51 -3.79 5.07
N LEU A 5 17.50 -2.69 4.33
CA LEU A 5 16.49 -1.64 4.48
C LEU A 5 15.09 -2.17 4.17
N LEU A 6 14.92 -2.84 3.03
CA LEU A 6 13.64 -3.42 2.62
C LEU A 6 13.07 -4.39 3.67
N LYS A 7 13.94 -5.21 4.26
CA LYS A 7 13.53 -6.16 5.30
C LYS A 7 13.14 -5.45 6.59
N LYS A 8 13.85 -4.38 6.98
CA LYS A 8 13.49 -3.53 8.12
C LYS A 8 12.13 -2.86 7.89
N GLU A 9 11.94 -2.25 6.73
CA GLU A 9 10.68 -1.59 6.31
C GLU A 9 9.50 -2.57 6.43
N LEU A 10 9.58 -3.73 5.78
CA LEU A 10 8.55 -4.76 5.83
C LEU A 10 8.27 -5.25 7.26
N PHE A 11 9.30 -5.38 8.10
CA PHE A 11 9.14 -5.85 9.48
C PHE A 11 8.48 -4.81 10.39
N ILE A 12 8.79 -3.53 10.20
CA ILE A 12 8.15 -2.42 10.92
C ILE A 12 6.68 -2.37 10.53
N GLU A 13 6.38 -2.37 9.24
CA GLU A 13 5.02 -2.34 8.70
C GLU A 13 4.15 -3.49 9.24
N PHE A 14 4.72 -4.70 9.29
CA PHE A 14 4.02 -5.89 9.80
C PHE A 14 3.72 -5.82 11.30
N ARG A 15 4.52 -5.06 12.05
CA ARG A 15 4.41 -4.93 13.51
C ARG A 15 3.49 -3.79 13.93
N THR A 16 3.51 -2.66 13.24
CA THR A 16 2.61 -1.53 13.51
C THR A 16 1.18 -1.83 13.08
N ARG A 17 0.96 -2.62 12.01
CA ARG A 17 -0.37 -3.06 11.48
C ARG A 17 -1.37 -1.95 11.14
N GLU A 18 -1.14 -0.69 11.50
CA GLU A 18 -2.08 0.42 11.24
C GLU A 18 -2.29 0.64 9.74
N ILE A 19 -1.21 0.63 8.97
CA ILE A 19 -1.27 0.87 7.53
C ILE A 19 -1.91 -0.33 6.83
N THR A 20 -1.52 -1.56 7.20
CA THR A 20 -2.10 -2.80 6.66
C THR A 20 -3.60 -2.88 6.92
N ILE A 21 -4.07 -2.53 8.11
CA ILE A 21 -5.51 -2.53 8.44
C ILE A 21 -6.25 -1.49 7.61
N SER A 22 -5.73 -0.27 7.52
CA SER A 22 -6.35 0.81 6.73
C SER A 22 -6.47 0.44 5.25
N MET A 23 -5.43 -0.18 4.70
CA MET A 23 -5.44 -0.69 3.32
C MET A 23 -6.44 -1.81 3.09
N ILE A 24 -6.54 -2.76 4.02
CA ILE A 24 -7.50 -3.86 3.92
C ILE A 24 -8.93 -3.31 3.95
N VAL A 25 -9.22 -2.38 4.86
CA VAL A 25 -10.54 -1.74 4.95
C VAL A 25 -10.86 -0.97 3.67
N PHE A 26 -9.91 -0.25 3.10
CA PHE A 26 -10.09 0.45 1.84
C PHE A 26 -10.31 -0.51 0.65
N GLY A 27 -9.53 -1.60 0.57
CA GLY A 27 -9.73 -2.64 -0.43
C GLY A 27 -11.09 -3.32 -0.32
N LEU A 28 -11.55 -3.62 0.90
CA LEU A 28 -12.89 -4.13 1.16
C LEU A 28 -13.97 -3.15 0.73
N ALA A 29 -13.79 -1.85 0.99
CA ALA A 29 -14.72 -0.82 0.54
C ALA A 29 -14.85 -0.81 -0.99
N ILE A 30 -13.75 -0.88 -1.73
CA ILE A 30 -13.77 -0.98 -3.20
C ILE A 30 -14.54 -2.22 -3.67
N ILE A 31 -14.24 -3.39 -3.07
CA ILE A 31 -14.92 -4.64 -3.40
C ILE A 31 -16.42 -4.55 -3.13
N LEU A 32 -16.82 -3.97 -1.99
CA LEU A 32 -18.23 -3.78 -1.62
C LEU A 32 -18.93 -2.80 -2.55
N THR A 33 -18.33 -1.64 -2.84
CA THR A 33 -18.87 -0.67 -3.79
C THR A 33 -19.08 -1.33 -5.16
N PHE A 34 -18.16 -2.18 -5.59
CA PHE A 34 -18.32 -2.92 -6.83
C PHE A 34 -19.42 -3.97 -6.74
N ALA A 35 -19.45 -4.79 -5.69
CA ALA A 35 -20.47 -5.81 -5.48
C ALA A 35 -21.88 -5.19 -5.53
N PHE A 36 -22.06 -3.99 -4.95
CA PHE A 36 -23.32 -3.25 -5.01
C PHE A 36 -23.58 -2.61 -6.39
N SER A 37 -22.56 -2.07 -7.06
CA SER A 37 -22.69 -1.46 -8.39
C SER A 37 -22.92 -2.48 -9.52
N SER A 38 -22.55 -3.75 -9.32
CA SER A 38 -22.51 -4.78 -10.38
C SER A 38 -23.85 -5.46 -10.67
N ASN A 39 -24.97 -4.80 -10.38
CA ASN A 39 -26.31 -5.39 -10.37
C ASN A 39 -26.85 -5.89 -11.75
N VAL A 40 -26.10 -5.83 -12.85
CA VAL A 40 -26.72 -5.78 -14.19
C VAL A 40 -26.30 -6.83 -15.22
N SER A 41 -25.10 -7.44 -15.23
CA SER A 41 -24.83 -8.57 -16.15
C SER A 41 -23.46 -9.23 -15.88
N PRO A 42 -23.36 -10.58 -15.89
CA PRO A 42 -22.08 -11.30 -15.82
C PRO A 42 -21.08 -10.85 -16.90
N MET A 43 -21.58 -10.43 -18.06
CA MET A 43 -20.77 -9.97 -19.19
C MET A 43 -20.12 -8.60 -18.94
N ILE A 44 -20.75 -7.75 -18.12
CA ILE A 44 -20.17 -6.47 -17.70
C ILE A 44 -19.08 -6.73 -16.66
N ILE A 45 -19.31 -7.65 -15.72
CA ILE A 45 -18.33 -8.01 -14.68
C ILE A 45 -17.04 -8.56 -15.31
N ALA A 46 -17.15 -9.45 -16.31
CA ALA A 46 -15.99 -10.04 -16.96
C ALA A 46 -15.09 -9.00 -17.68
N ASN A 47 -15.69 -7.97 -18.25
CA ASN A 47 -14.96 -6.90 -18.94
C ASN A 47 -14.37 -5.85 -17.99
N PHE A 48 -15.04 -5.58 -16.85
CA PHE A 48 -14.59 -4.56 -15.89
C PHE A 48 -13.63 -5.10 -14.82
N ALA A 49 -13.68 -6.39 -14.51
CA ALA A 49 -12.83 -7.01 -13.48
C ALA A 49 -11.31 -6.77 -13.69
N PRO A 50 -10.74 -6.86 -14.90
CA PRO A 50 -9.30 -6.61 -15.10
C PRO A 50 -8.92 -5.16 -14.83
N GLY A 51 -9.72 -4.20 -15.29
CA GLY A 51 -9.47 -2.78 -15.06
C GLY A 51 -9.58 -2.41 -13.58
N MET A 52 -10.57 -2.98 -12.89
CA MET A 52 -10.76 -2.81 -11.45
C MET A 52 -9.62 -3.37 -10.63
N PHE A 53 -9.10 -4.56 -10.99
CA PHE A 53 -7.93 -5.12 -10.34
C PHE A 53 -6.74 -4.17 -10.42
N TRP A 54 -6.45 -3.61 -11.60
CA TRP A 54 -5.36 -2.64 -11.76
C TRP A 54 -5.59 -1.34 -10.99
N ILE A 55 -6.83 -0.82 -10.96
CA ILE A 55 -7.15 0.37 -10.16
C ILE A 55 -6.91 0.11 -8.68
N MET A 56 -7.36 -1.04 -8.16
CA MET A 56 -7.13 -1.43 -6.77
C MET A 56 -5.63 -1.53 -6.47
N VAL A 57 -4.86 -2.19 -7.33
CA VAL A 57 -3.40 -2.31 -7.18
C VAL A 57 -2.75 -0.93 -7.13
N LEU A 58 -3.05 -0.05 -8.09
CA LEU A 58 -2.49 1.31 -8.13
C LEU A 58 -2.84 2.11 -6.88
N PHE A 59 -4.09 2.07 -6.43
CA PHE A 59 -4.53 2.81 -5.25
C PHE A 59 -3.81 2.34 -3.98
N VAL A 60 -3.71 1.02 -3.78
CA VAL A 60 -3.02 0.43 -2.63
C VAL A 60 -1.53 0.80 -2.67
N THR A 61 -0.89 0.71 -3.83
CA THR A 61 0.52 1.07 -3.98
C THR A 61 0.77 2.55 -3.66
N VAL A 62 -0.03 3.47 -4.22
CA VAL A 62 0.14 4.91 -3.99
C VAL A 62 -0.06 5.27 -2.52
N ILE A 63 -1.11 4.74 -1.88
CA ILE A 63 -1.38 5.00 -0.46
C ILE A 63 -0.27 4.43 0.42
N GLY A 64 0.22 3.23 0.11
CA GLY A 64 1.28 2.58 0.87
C GLY A 64 2.59 3.34 0.83
N VAL A 65 3.03 3.69 -0.38
CA VAL A 65 4.26 4.46 -0.56
C VAL A 65 4.14 5.83 0.10
N HIS A 66 3.00 6.52 -0.06
CA HIS A 66 2.80 7.83 0.56
C HIS A 66 2.83 7.78 2.09
N ARG A 67 2.23 6.74 2.70
CA ARG A 67 2.22 6.55 4.17
C ARG A 67 3.60 6.19 4.71
N SER A 68 4.29 5.23 4.08
CA SER A 68 5.67 4.85 4.45
C SER A 68 6.60 6.07 4.40
N PHE A 69 6.52 6.87 3.32
CA PHE A 69 7.30 8.10 3.21
C PHE A 69 6.94 9.16 4.26
N ALA A 70 5.64 9.34 4.57
CA ALA A 70 5.22 10.28 5.60
C ALA A 70 5.79 9.92 6.99
N TYR A 71 5.83 8.62 7.30
CA TYR A 71 6.40 8.12 8.55
C TYR A 71 7.91 8.38 8.63
N GLU A 72 8.67 8.08 7.57
CA GLU A 72 10.11 8.38 7.54
C GLU A 72 10.41 9.87 7.69
N LYS A 73 9.57 10.73 7.10
CA LYS A 73 9.69 12.18 7.21
C LYS A 73 9.43 12.67 8.63
N GLU A 74 8.43 12.11 9.32
CA GLU A 74 8.06 12.52 10.68
C GLU A 74 9.15 12.17 11.71
N PHE A 75 9.85 11.06 11.51
CA PHE A 75 10.97 10.62 12.37
C PHE A 75 12.36 11.10 11.90
N ASP A 76 12.42 11.96 10.89
CA ASP A 76 13.67 12.49 10.30
C ASP A 76 14.69 11.38 9.95
N ALA A 77 14.17 10.22 9.56
CA ALA A 77 14.95 9.00 9.37
C ALA A 77 15.95 9.14 8.22
N PHE A 78 15.63 9.97 7.22
CA PHE A 78 16.52 10.30 6.11
C PHE A 78 17.82 10.97 6.58
N SER A 79 17.71 11.94 7.49
CA SER A 79 18.85 12.67 8.04
C SER A 79 19.74 11.74 8.89
N MET A 80 19.13 10.79 9.61
CA MET A 80 19.84 9.75 10.33
C MET A 80 20.52 8.73 9.41
N LEU A 81 19.90 8.39 8.28
CA LEU A 81 20.47 7.45 7.32
C LEU A 81 21.72 8.02 6.63
N ILE A 82 21.70 9.32 6.31
CA ILE A 82 22.83 10.02 5.67
C ILE A 82 24.00 10.21 6.64
N SER A 83 23.71 10.36 7.94
CA SER A 83 24.74 10.54 8.98
C SER A 83 25.29 9.21 9.53
N ALA A 84 24.69 8.08 9.19
CA ALA A 84 25.16 6.77 9.63
C ALA A 84 26.49 6.40 8.94
N PRO A 85 27.50 5.90 9.69
CA PRO A 85 28.80 5.54 9.13
C PRO A 85 28.75 4.15 8.50
N ILE A 86 27.98 4.00 7.42
CA ILE A 86 27.76 2.73 6.72
C ILE A 86 28.08 2.92 5.24
N ASP A 87 28.80 1.96 4.66
CA ASP A 87 29.06 1.91 3.22
C ASP A 87 27.74 1.70 2.43
N ARG A 88 27.63 2.44 1.33
CA ARG A 88 26.40 2.58 0.52
C ARG A 88 26.02 1.30 -0.23
#